data_AF-A0A0G1GR47-F1
#
_entry.id   AF-A0A0G1GR47-F1
#
_cell.length_a   1.000
_cell.length_b   1.000
_cell.length_c   1.000
_cell.angle_alpha   90.00
_cell.angle_beta   90.00
_cell.angle_gamma   90.00
#
_symmetry.space_group_name_H-M   'P 1'
#
loop_
_entity.id
_entity.type
_entity.pdbx_description
1 polymer ?
#
loop_
_entity_poly.entity_id
_entity_poly.type
_entity_poly.pdbx_seq_one_letter_code
_entity_poly.pdbx_strand_id
1 'polypeptide(L)'
;MKKIFRLVFFLSLLGAIYWSANNWNFVKRTLVKVIPHTVSLPEITENTPSGKITSASFENCKVSITDTSGERYFIGRVTGDDIPTKKCTKTPRFAISDSGKYMVFEDVSGGVDLWIRIYSIEKNKINTLAVWGTSSLLDIEFLANDKLMLFSGHAEIPDEQGIGLFDIPAIYTNYSLISDTDYLETDKYESDLDVRDVSGDFFDIVEIGNKVNVFGGTKSRPILRAEFNISDL
;
A
#
# COMPACT_ATOMS: atom_id res chain seq x y z
N MET A 1 35.67 32.42 -24.84
CA MET A 1 34.66 31.33 -25.01
C MET A 1 34.90 30.09 -24.14
N LYS A 2 36.11 29.51 -24.05
CA LYS A 2 36.36 28.26 -23.27
C LYS A 2 36.08 28.35 -21.75
N LYS A 3 36.29 29.51 -21.10
CA LYS A 3 36.09 29.69 -19.65
C LYS A 3 34.60 29.78 -19.23
N ILE A 4 33.78 30.45 -20.03
CA ILE A 4 32.33 30.57 -19.80
C ILE A 4 31.66 29.22 -20.00
N PHE A 5 32.07 28.45 -21.01
CA PHE A 5 31.56 27.11 -21.24
C PHE A 5 31.86 26.15 -20.07
N ARG A 6 33.06 26.23 -19.48
CA ARG A 6 33.40 25.45 -18.28
C ARG A 6 32.57 25.83 -17.06
N LEU A 7 32.29 27.12 -16.87
CA LEU A 7 31.49 27.61 -15.75
C LEU A 7 30.02 27.18 -15.88
N VAL A 8 29.44 27.31 -17.07
CA VAL A 8 28.07 26.87 -17.36
C VAL A 8 27.94 25.37 -17.18
N PHE A 9 28.92 24.59 -17.65
CA PHE A 9 28.95 23.14 -17.47
C PHE A 9 29.08 22.73 -15.99
N PHE A 10 29.86 23.46 -15.20
CA PHE A 10 29.99 23.20 -13.76
C PHE A 10 28.70 23.50 -13.00
N LEU A 11 28.01 24.59 -13.35
CA LEU A 11 26.74 24.97 -12.73
C LEU A 11 25.61 24.01 -13.08
N SER A 12 25.55 23.52 -14.31
CA SER A 12 24.57 22.49 -14.70
C SER A 12 24.88 21.14 -14.05
N LEU A 13 26.15 20.77 -13.87
CA LEU A 13 26.54 19.56 -13.15
C LEU A 13 26.15 19.64 -11.67
N LEU A 14 26.40 20.77 -11.01
CA LEU A 14 25.99 21.00 -9.61
C LEU A 14 24.47 21.02 -9.45
N GLY A 15 23.74 21.62 -10.40
CA GLY A 15 22.28 21.58 -10.42
C GLY A 15 21.73 20.16 -10.59
N ALA A 16 22.34 19.35 -11.45
CA ALA A 16 21.97 17.95 -11.65
C ALA A 16 22.25 17.09 -10.40
N ILE A 17 23.39 17.32 -9.72
CA ILE A 17 23.74 16.63 -8.47
C ILE A 17 22.82 17.04 -7.31
N TYR A 18 22.47 18.33 -7.22
CA TYR A 18 21.53 18.82 -6.21
C TYR A 18 20.12 18.26 -6.43
N TRP A 19 19.66 18.24 -7.69
CA TRP A 19 18.36 17.65 -8.04
C TRP A 19 18.33 16.14 -7.78
N SER A 20 19.39 15.40 -8.12
CA SER A 20 19.45 13.95 -7.87
C SER A 20 19.59 13.60 -6.39
N ALA A 21 20.23 14.43 -5.57
CA ALA A 21 20.29 14.27 -4.11
C ALA A 21 18.92 14.49 -3.46
N ASN A 22 18.20 15.56 -3.83
CA ASN A 22 16.87 15.86 -3.27
C ASN A 22 15.76 14.96 -3.81
N ASN A 23 15.94 14.36 -4.99
CA ASN A 23 14.97 13.46 -5.59
C ASN A 23 15.45 12.00 -5.57
N TRP A 24 16.45 11.67 -4.75
CA TRP A 24 17.01 10.32 -4.67
C TRP A 24 15.95 9.27 -4.28
N ASN A 25 15.02 9.64 -3.40
CA ASN A 25 13.88 8.79 -3.03
C ASN A 25 12.89 8.58 -4.20
N PHE A 26 12.66 9.61 -5.02
CA PHE A 26 11.85 9.51 -6.24
C PHE A 26 12.54 8.64 -7.31
N VAL A 27 13.85 8.80 -7.50
CA VAL A 27 14.65 7.99 -8.43
C VAL A 27 14.73 6.54 -7.98
N LYS A 28 14.89 6.25 -6.67
CA LYS A 28 14.77 4.89 -6.12
C LYS A 28 13.40 4.27 -6.41
N ARG A 29 12.31 4.98 -6.11
CA ARG A 29 10.94 4.49 -6.36
C ARG A 29 10.65 4.27 -7.85
N THR A 30 11.26 5.06 -8.73
CA THR A 30 11.07 4.96 -10.19
C THR A 30 11.92 3.86 -10.83
N LEU A 31 13.18 3.69 -10.40
CA LEU A 31 14.07 2.63 -10.91
C LEU A 31 13.68 1.22 -10.45
N VAL A 32 13.03 1.09 -9.29
CA VAL A 32 12.45 -0.20 -8.84
C VAL A 32 11.28 -0.64 -9.74
N LYS A 33 10.71 0.26 -10.54
CA LYS A 33 9.44 -0.01 -11.25
C LYS A 33 9.57 -0.47 -12.70
N VAL A 34 10.77 -0.52 -13.30
CA VAL A 34 10.91 -0.98 -14.69
C VAL A 34 12.21 -1.77 -14.90
N ILE A 35 12.19 -3.05 -14.51
CA ILE A 35 13.03 -4.07 -15.14
C ILE A 35 12.10 -4.86 -16.08
N PRO A 36 12.25 -4.77 -17.40
CA PRO A 36 11.53 -5.66 -18.30
C PRO A 36 12.15 -7.05 -18.18
N HIS A 37 11.53 -7.92 -17.39
CA HIS A 37 11.91 -9.33 -17.35
C HIS A 37 11.32 -10.07 -18.55
N THR A 38 12.11 -10.25 -19.60
CA THR A 38 11.93 -11.28 -20.64
C THR A 38 12.55 -12.62 -20.23
N VAL A 39 12.55 -12.92 -18.94
CA VAL A 39 13.08 -14.18 -18.39
C VAL A 39 11.91 -14.93 -17.77
N SER A 40 11.81 -16.22 -18.11
CA SER A 40 10.84 -17.18 -17.56
C SER A 40 10.60 -16.93 -16.08
N LEU A 41 9.33 -16.71 -15.71
CA LEU A 41 8.94 -16.48 -14.32
C LEU A 41 9.51 -17.61 -13.44
N PRO A 42 10.23 -17.28 -12.35
CA PRO A 42 10.74 -18.30 -11.44
C PRO A 42 9.59 -19.15 -10.89
N GLU A 43 9.91 -20.42 -10.70
CA GLU A 43 8.99 -21.45 -10.21
C GLU A 43 8.43 -21.06 -8.83
N ILE A 44 7.12 -21.20 -8.66
CA ILE A 44 6.44 -20.86 -7.41
C ILE A 44 6.79 -21.92 -6.36
N THR A 45 7.45 -21.52 -5.28
CA THR A 45 7.73 -22.43 -4.15
C THR A 45 6.62 -22.40 -3.11
N GLU A 46 6.24 -23.55 -2.56
CA GLU A 46 5.30 -23.68 -1.43
C GLU A 46 5.93 -23.36 -0.05
N ASN A 47 7.17 -22.86 -0.04
CA ASN A 47 7.89 -22.52 1.19
C ASN A 47 7.36 -21.22 1.83
N THR A 48 7.54 -21.10 3.14
CA THR A 48 7.29 -19.84 3.84
C THR A 48 8.39 -18.84 3.49
N PRO A 49 8.06 -17.61 3.07
CA PRO A 49 9.08 -16.61 2.79
C PRO A 49 9.88 -16.29 4.07
N SER A 50 11.20 -16.17 3.93
CA SER A 50 12.11 -15.93 5.07
C SER A 50 12.62 -14.49 5.16
N GLY A 51 12.42 -13.70 4.10
CA GLY A 51 12.91 -12.33 3.97
C GLY A 51 11.88 -11.23 4.23
N LYS A 52 12.06 -10.08 3.60
CA LYS A 52 11.06 -9.00 3.55
C LYS A 52 10.32 -9.06 2.22
N ILE A 53 9.02 -8.77 2.22
CA ILE A 53 8.27 -8.56 0.98
C ILE A 53 8.87 -7.35 0.25
N THR A 54 9.24 -7.53 -1.02
CA THR A 54 9.79 -6.45 -1.87
C THR A 54 8.85 -6.08 -3.01
N SER A 55 8.04 -7.02 -3.47
CA SER A 55 7.01 -6.77 -4.47
C SER A 55 5.88 -7.79 -4.37
N ALA A 56 4.77 -7.48 -5.03
CA ALA A 56 3.60 -8.35 -5.14
C ALA A 56 3.04 -8.36 -6.56
N SER A 57 2.41 -9.48 -6.92
CA SER A 57 1.78 -9.70 -8.23
C SER A 57 0.40 -10.32 -8.06
N PHE A 58 -0.55 -9.90 -8.89
CA PHE A 58 -1.93 -10.38 -8.91
C PHE A 58 -2.26 -10.91 -10.30
N GLU A 59 -2.01 -12.19 -10.55
CA GLU A 59 -2.14 -12.82 -11.87
C GLU A 59 -3.22 -13.89 -11.83
N ASN A 60 -4.28 -13.75 -12.65
CA ASN A 60 -5.39 -14.72 -12.69
C ASN A 60 -5.98 -15.00 -11.29
N CYS A 61 -6.21 -13.95 -10.51
CA CYS A 61 -6.67 -13.99 -9.12
C CYS A 61 -5.69 -14.62 -8.12
N LYS A 62 -4.50 -15.06 -8.56
CA LYS A 62 -3.44 -15.53 -7.67
C LYS A 62 -2.68 -14.34 -7.11
N VAL A 63 -2.47 -14.36 -5.81
CA VAL A 63 -1.61 -13.41 -5.11
C VAL A 63 -0.26 -14.09 -4.91
N SER A 64 0.80 -13.40 -5.32
CA SER A 64 2.16 -13.85 -5.09
C SER A 64 3.01 -12.69 -4.66
N ILE A 65 4.02 -12.98 -3.85
CA ILE A 65 4.99 -12.01 -3.36
C ILE A 65 6.39 -12.43 -3.78
N THR A 66 7.28 -11.45 -3.88
CA THR A 66 8.71 -11.69 -4.00
C THR A 66 9.41 -11.16 -2.76
N ASP A 67 10.31 -11.95 -2.19
CA ASP A 67 11.06 -11.54 -1.00
C ASP A 67 12.41 -10.91 -1.37
N THR A 68 13.21 -10.56 -0.37
CA THR A 68 14.54 -9.97 -0.55
C THR A 68 15.57 -10.89 -1.22
N SER A 69 15.35 -12.21 -1.25
CA SER A 69 16.20 -13.15 -1.96
C SER A 69 15.92 -13.18 -3.47
N GLY A 70 14.77 -12.64 -3.89
CA GLY A 70 14.27 -12.70 -5.27
C GLY A 70 13.39 -13.92 -5.54
N GLU A 71 13.17 -14.79 -4.56
CA GLU A 71 12.24 -15.92 -4.68
C GLU A 71 10.78 -15.43 -4.70
N ARG A 72 9.95 -16.12 -5.50
CA ARG A 72 8.52 -15.81 -5.67
C ARG A 72 7.66 -16.88 -4.99
N TYR A 73 6.76 -16.44 -4.12
CA TYR A 73 5.89 -17.30 -3.32
C TYR A 73 4.44 -17.05 -3.68
N PHE A 74 3.69 -18.13 -3.88
CA PHE A 74 2.23 -18.05 -3.95
C PHE A 74 1.68 -18.07 -2.53
N ILE A 75 0.89 -17.06 -2.19
CA ILE A 75 0.39 -16.88 -0.82
C ILE A 75 -1.13 -17.01 -0.71
N GLY A 76 -1.83 -17.13 -1.83
CA GLY A 76 -3.27 -17.35 -1.85
C GLY A 76 -3.96 -16.69 -3.04
N ARG A 77 -5.27 -16.48 -2.91
CA ARG A 77 -6.12 -15.92 -3.98
C ARG A 77 -6.97 -14.76 -3.49
N VAL A 78 -7.26 -13.86 -4.41
CA VAL A 78 -8.32 -12.85 -4.30
C VAL A 78 -9.66 -13.59 -4.42
N THR A 79 -10.64 -13.29 -3.57
CA THR A 79 -11.97 -13.93 -3.45
C THR A 79 -12.01 -15.38 -2.96
N GLY A 80 -10.91 -15.89 -2.36
CA GLY A 80 -10.84 -17.23 -1.79
C GLY A 80 -10.67 -18.37 -2.83
N ASP A 81 -10.54 -19.60 -2.35
CA ASP A 81 -10.24 -20.77 -3.21
C ASP A 81 -11.47 -21.37 -3.91
N ASP A 82 -12.69 -21.07 -3.45
CA ASP A 82 -13.92 -21.76 -3.85
C ASP A 82 -14.75 -21.06 -4.95
N ILE A 83 -14.35 -19.88 -5.43
CA ILE A 83 -15.13 -19.13 -6.43
C ILE A 83 -14.60 -19.42 -7.84
N PRO A 84 -15.44 -19.95 -8.77
CA PRO A 84 -15.00 -20.31 -10.11
C PRO A 84 -14.50 -19.08 -10.84
N THR A 85 -13.17 -19.03 -11.02
CA THR A 85 -12.30 -18.19 -11.88
C THR A 85 -12.97 -17.20 -12.84
N LYS A 86 -13.90 -16.36 -12.37
CA LYS A 86 -14.19 -15.10 -13.04
C LYS A 86 -12.88 -14.34 -12.99
N LYS A 87 -12.35 -14.00 -14.17
CA LYS A 87 -11.15 -13.18 -14.30
C LYS A 87 -11.28 -12.03 -13.33
N CYS A 88 -10.39 -11.94 -12.34
CA CYS A 88 -10.24 -10.72 -11.56
C CYS A 88 -9.96 -9.63 -12.57
N THR A 89 -10.96 -8.77 -12.80
CA THR A 89 -11.00 -7.84 -13.95
C THR A 89 -10.05 -6.67 -13.76
N LYS A 90 -9.61 -6.45 -12.52
CA LYS A 90 -8.75 -5.34 -12.11
C LYS A 90 -7.69 -5.85 -11.14
N THR A 91 -6.46 -5.36 -11.30
CA THR A 91 -5.41 -5.53 -10.30
C THR A 91 -5.82 -4.78 -9.03
N PRO A 92 -5.88 -5.44 -7.87
CA PRO A 92 -6.13 -4.79 -6.59
C PRO A 92 -5.24 -3.58 -6.34
N ARG A 93 -5.78 -2.56 -5.67
CA ARG A 93 -4.92 -1.62 -4.96
C ARG A 93 -4.23 -2.36 -3.82
N PHE A 94 -2.94 -2.13 -3.61
CA PHE A 94 -2.18 -2.76 -2.54
C PHE A 94 -1.05 -1.85 -2.05
N ALA A 95 -0.59 -2.11 -0.83
CA ALA A 95 0.62 -1.51 -0.26
C ALA A 95 1.41 -2.56 0.51
N ILE A 96 2.73 -2.36 0.57
CA ILE A 96 3.65 -3.18 1.33
C ILE A 96 4.28 -2.27 2.39
N SER A 97 4.26 -2.70 3.63
CA SER A 97 4.91 -2.00 4.74
C SER A 97 6.42 -1.82 4.51
N ASP A 98 7.02 -0.73 4.99
CA ASP A 98 8.46 -0.48 4.86
C ASP A 98 9.30 -1.54 5.60
N SER A 99 8.76 -2.14 6.66
CA SER A 99 9.39 -3.29 7.30
C SER A 99 9.40 -4.54 6.40
N GLY A 100 8.50 -4.59 5.41
CA GLY A 100 8.26 -5.70 4.50
C GLY A 100 7.62 -6.92 5.17
N LYS A 101 7.08 -6.76 6.38
CA LYS A 101 6.42 -7.85 7.11
C LYS A 101 4.98 -8.05 6.69
N TYR A 102 4.33 -6.98 6.24
CA TYR A 102 2.92 -6.93 5.92
C TYR A 102 2.68 -6.42 4.51
N MET A 103 1.65 -6.96 3.88
CA MET A 103 1.08 -6.45 2.64
C MET A 103 -0.44 -6.36 2.81
N VAL A 104 -1.03 -5.21 2.52
CA VAL A 104 -2.48 -5.04 2.49
C VAL A 104 -2.94 -4.86 1.05
N PHE A 105 -4.12 -5.38 0.72
CA PHE A 105 -4.70 -5.23 -0.61
C PHE A 105 -6.23 -5.27 -0.57
N GLU A 106 -6.80 -4.62 -1.58
CA GLU A 106 -8.23 -4.66 -1.91
C GLU A 106 -8.64 -6.03 -2.44
N ASP A 107 -9.76 -6.56 -1.97
CA ASP A 107 -10.40 -7.75 -2.52
C ASP A 107 -11.89 -7.48 -2.69
N VAL A 108 -12.42 -7.62 -3.90
CA VAL A 108 -13.83 -7.36 -4.18
C VAL A 108 -14.56 -8.71 -4.24
N SER A 109 -15.13 -9.11 -3.11
CA SER A 109 -15.88 -10.35 -3.00
C SER A 109 -17.27 -10.22 -3.62
N GLY A 110 -17.70 -11.24 -4.37
CA GLY A 110 -19.02 -11.25 -5.04
C GLY A 110 -19.22 -10.16 -6.11
N GLY A 111 -18.18 -9.36 -6.42
CA GLY A 111 -18.28 -8.20 -7.30
C GLY A 111 -18.93 -6.97 -6.67
N VAL A 112 -19.16 -6.98 -5.35
CA VAL A 112 -19.91 -5.92 -4.65
C VAL A 112 -19.23 -5.49 -3.36
N ASP A 113 -18.78 -6.45 -2.54
CA ASP A 113 -18.27 -6.14 -1.20
C ASP A 113 -16.77 -5.90 -1.20
N LEU A 114 -16.36 -4.72 -0.76
CA LEU A 114 -14.98 -4.34 -0.50
C LEU A 114 -14.48 -5.02 0.78
N TRP A 115 -13.58 -5.96 0.58
CA TRP A 115 -12.82 -6.59 1.64
C TRP A 115 -11.40 -6.03 1.63
N ILE A 116 -10.89 -5.70 2.81
CA ILE A 116 -9.49 -5.35 2.99
C ILE A 116 -8.78 -6.59 3.51
N ARG A 117 -7.85 -7.12 2.72
CA ARG A 117 -7.08 -8.32 3.04
C ARG A 117 -5.67 -7.93 3.43
N ILE A 118 -5.11 -8.64 4.40
CA ILE A 118 -3.74 -8.41 4.84
C ILE A 118 -2.99 -9.74 4.93
N TYR A 119 -1.78 -9.75 4.38
CA TYR A 119 -0.84 -10.85 4.49
C TYR A 119 0.25 -10.49 5.50
N SER A 120 0.57 -11.43 6.39
CA SER A 120 1.72 -11.37 7.30
C SER A 120 2.71 -12.46 6.94
N ILE A 121 3.98 -12.08 6.77
CA ILE A 121 5.05 -13.02 6.45
C ILE A 121 5.30 -14.00 7.60
N GLU A 122 5.22 -13.52 8.84
CA GLU A 122 5.48 -14.32 10.04
C GLU A 122 4.40 -15.39 10.24
N LYS A 123 3.14 -15.03 9.98
CA LYS A 123 2.02 -15.97 10.08
C LYS A 123 1.82 -16.78 8.80
N ASN A 124 2.48 -16.37 7.71
CA ASN A 124 2.32 -16.90 6.36
C ASN A 124 0.84 -17.10 5.99
N LYS A 125 0.01 -16.11 6.27
CA LYS A 125 -1.45 -16.20 6.12
C LYS A 125 -2.02 -14.89 5.63
N ILE A 126 -3.03 -14.99 4.75
CA ILE A 126 -3.89 -13.88 4.37
C ILE A 126 -5.11 -13.90 5.29
N ASN A 127 -5.34 -12.80 5.98
CA ASN A 127 -6.52 -12.57 6.82
C ASN A 127 -7.42 -11.48 6.21
N THR A 128 -8.70 -11.46 6.61
CA THR A 128 -9.56 -10.28 6.46
C THR A 128 -9.23 -9.29 7.57
N LEU A 129 -8.81 -8.09 7.19
CA LEU A 129 -8.62 -6.97 8.11
C LEU A 129 -9.93 -6.22 8.35
N ALA A 130 -10.66 -5.89 7.29
CA ALA A 130 -11.92 -5.14 7.37
C ALA A 130 -12.86 -5.51 6.21
N VAL A 131 -14.16 -5.25 6.40
CA VAL A 131 -15.20 -5.37 5.36
C VAL A 131 -16.04 -4.11 5.36
N TRP A 132 -16.10 -3.41 4.23
CA TRP A 132 -16.78 -2.11 4.12
C TRP A 132 -17.91 -2.11 3.09
N GLY A 133 -18.48 -3.29 2.81
CA GLY A 133 -19.63 -3.44 1.93
C GLY A 133 -19.41 -2.76 0.59
N THR A 134 -20.33 -1.89 0.17
CA THR A 134 -20.27 -1.21 -1.14
C THR A 134 -19.34 0.00 -1.20
N SER A 135 -18.60 0.30 -0.13
CA SER A 135 -17.63 1.41 -0.11
C SER A 135 -16.48 1.17 -1.07
N SER A 136 -15.71 2.21 -1.37
CA SER A 136 -14.50 2.12 -2.20
C SER A 136 -13.24 2.41 -1.39
N LEU A 137 -12.15 1.75 -1.75
CA LEU A 137 -10.82 2.08 -1.22
C LEU A 137 -10.22 3.20 -2.05
N LEU A 138 -10.21 4.40 -1.47
CA LEU A 138 -9.74 5.62 -2.10
C LEU A 138 -8.22 5.69 -2.08
N ASP A 139 -7.60 5.31 -0.96
CA ASP A 139 -6.14 5.20 -0.84
C ASP A 139 -5.66 4.31 0.32
N ILE A 140 -4.37 3.96 0.30
CA ILE A 140 -3.70 3.06 1.26
C ILE A 140 -2.30 3.61 1.53
N GLU A 141 -1.92 3.77 2.80
CA GLU A 141 -0.53 4.08 3.15
C GLU A 141 -0.12 3.34 4.44
N PHE A 142 1.02 2.65 4.37
CA PHE A 142 1.71 2.18 5.57
C PHE A 142 2.60 3.29 6.12
N LEU A 143 2.48 3.54 7.42
CA LEU A 143 3.37 4.45 8.14
C LEU A 143 4.68 3.75 8.52
N ALA A 144 5.71 4.52 8.86
CA ALA A 144 7.05 4.01 9.19
C ALA A 144 7.10 3.00 10.35
N ASN A 145 6.08 2.95 11.20
CA ASN A 145 5.93 2.00 12.32
C ASN A 145 5.03 0.80 12.00
N ASP A 146 4.77 0.54 10.72
CA ASP A 146 3.83 -0.47 10.21
C ASP A 146 2.36 -0.25 10.61
N LYS A 147 2.01 0.90 11.19
CA LYS A 147 0.59 1.32 11.24
C LYS A 147 0.09 1.53 9.83
N LEU A 148 -1.20 1.29 9.63
CA LEU A 148 -1.83 1.35 8.32
C LEU A 148 -2.95 2.36 8.33
N MET A 149 -2.90 3.30 7.40
CA MET A 149 -4.01 4.22 7.13
C MET A 149 -4.71 3.80 5.85
N LEU A 150 -6.03 3.68 5.93
CA LEU A 150 -6.88 3.33 4.81
C LEU A 150 -7.90 4.44 4.61
N PHE A 151 -7.87 5.05 3.43
CA PHE A 151 -8.87 6.02 3.04
C PHE A 151 -10.01 5.31 2.31
N SER A 152 -11.21 5.33 2.87
CA SER A 152 -12.39 4.71 2.27
C SER A 152 -13.57 5.65 2.18
N GLY A 153 -14.57 5.25 1.39
CA GLY A 153 -15.82 5.96 1.21
C GLY A 153 -16.29 5.95 -0.24
N HIS A 154 -17.38 6.67 -0.49
CA HIS A 154 -17.85 6.94 -1.85
C HIS A 154 -17.19 8.22 -2.37
N ALA A 155 -16.40 8.13 -3.45
CA ALA A 155 -15.62 9.27 -3.97
C ALA A 155 -16.44 10.55 -4.25
N GLU A 156 -17.70 10.37 -4.65
CA GLU A 156 -18.63 11.47 -4.98
C GLU A 156 -19.44 11.99 -3.78
N ILE A 157 -19.34 11.34 -2.61
CA ILE A 157 -20.12 11.65 -1.40
C ILE A 157 -19.13 11.97 -0.26
N PRO A 158 -18.69 13.24 -0.12
CA PRO A 158 -17.57 13.61 0.76
C PRO A 158 -17.75 13.26 2.24
N ASP A 159 -18.99 13.32 2.74
CA ASP A 159 -19.40 13.05 4.11
C ASP A 159 -19.45 11.54 4.44
N GLU A 160 -19.37 10.68 3.43
CA GLU A 160 -19.19 9.23 3.59
C GLU A 160 -17.72 8.80 3.47
N GLN A 161 -16.78 9.76 3.50
CA GLN A 161 -15.35 9.48 3.37
C GLN A 161 -14.64 9.63 4.72
N GLY A 162 -13.83 8.63 5.06
CA GLY A 162 -13.14 8.60 6.35
C GLY A 162 -11.81 7.85 6.26
N ILE A 163 -11.04 7.93 7.33
CA ILE A 163 -9.78 7.19 7.45
C ILE A 163 -9.86 6.24 8.63
N GLY A 164 -9.64 4.96 8.36
CA GLY A 164 -9.33 3.98 9.39
C GLY A 164 -7.82 3.91 9.61
N LEU A 165 -7.38 4.05 10.87
CA LEU A 165 -6.01 3.83 11.32
C LEU A 165 -5.93 2.50 12.07
N PHE A 166 -5.04 1.61 11.62
CA PHE A 166 -4.85 0.28 12.20
C PHE A 166 -3.44 0.10 12.76
N ASP A 167 -3.33 -0.36 14.01
CA ASP A 167 -2.08 -0.82 14.61
C ASP A 167 -1.81 -2.30 14.25
N ILE A 168 -1.28 -2.51 13.04
CA ILE A 168 -1.00 -3.85 12.50
C ILE A 168 -0.04 -4.66 13.39
N PRO A 169 1.08 -4.10 13.90
CA PRO A 169 1.95 -4.82 14.83
C PRO A 169 1.21 -5.29 16.10
N ALA A 170 0.36 -4.45 16.69
CA ALA A 170 -0.39 -4.81 17.89
C ALA A 170 -1.43 -5.91 17.65
N ILE A 171 -2.12 -5.88 16.49
CA ILE A 171 -3.03 -6.94 16.05
C ILE A 171 -2.28 -8.28 15.98
N TYR A 172 -1.13 -8.31 15.29
CA TYR A 172 -0.39 -9.55 15.10
C TYR A 172 0.37 -10.05 16.34
N THR A 173 0.67 -9.16 17.29
CA THR A 173 1.24 -9.55 18.59
C THR A 173 0.25 -10.39 19.41
N ASN A 174 -1.04 -10.10 19.31
CA ASN A 174 -2.10 -10.81 20.03
C ASN A 174 -2.85 -11.83 19.17
N TYR A 175 -2.33 -12.13 17.97
CA TYR A 175 -3.00 -12.95 16.96
C TYR A 175 -3.59 -14.26 17.49
N SER A 176 -2.80 -15.03 18.25
CA SER A 176 -3.21 -16.34 18.76
C SER A 176 -4.30 -16.29 19.84
N LEU A 177 -4.47 -15.14 20.50
CA LEU A 177 -5.52 -14.94 21.49
C LEU A 177 -6.86 -14.57 20.83
N ILE A 178 -6.82 -14.25 19.54
CA ILE A 178 -7.86 -13.52 18.81
C ILE A 178 -8.37 -14.31 17.57
N SER A 179 -7.59 -15.25 17.02
CA SER A 179 -7.88 -15.87 15.71
C SER A 179 -8.10 -17.39 15.78
N ASP A 180 -9.37 -17.81 15.80
CA ASP A 180 -9.82 -19.13 15.32
C ASP A 180 -10.35 -19.07 13.87
N THR A 181 -10.44 -17.87 13.29
CA THR A 181 -11.01 -17.62 11.96
C THR A 181 -10.04 -16.87 11.05
N ASP A 182 -10.42 -16.67 9.79
CA ASP A 182 -9.68 -15.84 8.83
C ASP A 182 -9.87 -14.33 9.05
N TYR A 183 -10.75 -13.90 9.95
CA TYR A 183 -10.99 -12.50 10.30
C TYR A 183 -10.13 -12.08 11.50
N LEU A 184 -9.53 -10.89 11.41
CA LEU A 184 -8.83 -10.26 12.53
C LEU A 184 -9.83 -9.50 13.38
N GLU A 185 -9.74 -9.58 14.72
CA GLU A 185 -10.45 -8.65 15.59
C GLU A 185 -9.67 -7.32 15.62
N THR A 186 -10.22 -6.29 14.97
CA THR A 186 -9.56 -4.99 14.81
C THR A 186 -10.08 -3.91 15.75
N ASP A 187 -11.27 -4.03 16.32
CA ASP A 187 -11.96 -2.97 17.09
C ASP A 187 -11.08 -2.27 18.15
N LYS A 188 -10.18 -3.02 18.81
CA LYS A 188 -9.27 -2.47 19.84
C LYS A 188 -8.06 -1.72 19.27
N TYR A 189 -7.69 -2.03 18.03
CA TYR A 189 -6.48 -1.57 17.34
C TYR A 189 -6.80 -0.69 16.12
N GLU A 190 -8.08 -0.36 15.95
CA GLU A 190 -8.61 0.50 14.91
C GLU A 190 -9.06 1.83 15.53
N SER A 191 -8.86 2.92 14.79
CA SER A 191 -9.35 4.24 15.17
C SER A 191 -9.77 5.00 13.93
N ASP A 192 -10.92 5.65 14.01
CA ASP A 192 -11.42 6.51 12.94
C ASP A 192 -10.81 7.91 13.08
N LEU A 193 -10.36 8.45 11.95
CA LEU A 193 -9.81 9.79 11.85
C LEU A 193 -10.67 10.64 10.92
N ASP A 194 -11.14 11.76 11.44
CA ASP A 194 -11.93 12.72 10.67
C ASP A 194 -11.07 13.45 9.64
N VAL A 195 -11.67 13.67 8.46
CA VAL A 195 -11.07 14.44 7.37
C VAL A 195 -12.07 15.48 6.90
N ARG A 196 -11.60 16.67 6.54
CA ARG A 196 -12.48 17.71 5.99
C ARG A 196 -13.17 17.22 4.71
N ASP A 197 -14.48 17.45 4.58
CA ASP A 197 -15.24 17.15 3.36
C ASP A 197 -14.73 17.92 2.13
N VAL A 198 -14.27 17.17 1.13
CA VAL A 198 -13.82 17.68 -0.15
C VAL A 198 -14.25 16.73 -1.26
N SER A 199 -15.11 17.20 -2.18
CA SER A 199 -15.49 16.45 -3.38
C SER A 199 -14.33 16.30 -4.36
N GLY A 200 -14.24 15.16 -5.03
CA GLY A 200 -13.31 14.96 -6.13
C GLY A 200 -12.99 13.50 -6.44
N ASP A 201 -12.03 13.30 -7.33
CA ASP A 201 -11.62 12.00 -7.87
C ASP A 201 -10.16 11.64 -7.53
N PHE A 202 -9.49 12.50 -6.76
CA PHE A 202 -8.12 12.33 -6.32
C PHE A 202 -8.07 12.27 -4.80
N PHE A 203 -7.43 11.21 -4.29
CA PHE A 203 -7.23 10.94 -2.87
C PHE A 203 -5.81 10.41 -2.70
N ASP A 204 -5.13 10.87 -1.66
CA ASP A 204 -3.73 10.53 -1.40
C ASP A 204 -3.44 10.68 0.10
N ILE A 205 -2.83 9.67 0.72
CA ILE A 205 -2.26 9.72 2.07
C ILE A 205 -0.75 9.69 1.91
N VAL A 206 -0.05 10.68 2.46
CA VAL A 206 1.40 10.77 2.32
C VAL A 206 2.05 11.07 3.66
N GLU A 207 2.94 10.18 4.09
CA GLU A 207 3.85 10.45 5.19
C GLU A 207 5.01 11.35 4.73
N ILE A 208 5.20 12.49 5.40
CA ILE A 208 6.28 13.44 5.16
C ILE A 208 6.92 13.82 6.50
N GLY A 209 8.08 13.22 6.79
CA GLY A 209 8.81 13.48 8.02
C GLY A 209 8.05 12.94 9.24
N ASN A 210 7.62 13.82 10.13
CA ASN A 210 6.87 13.45 11.34
C ASN A 210 5.36 13.64 11.20
N LYS A 211 4.87 13.86 9.98
CA LYS A 211 3.47 14.18 9.70
C LYS A 211 2.91 13.27 8.62
N VAL A 212 1.61 13.03 8.69
CA VAL A 212 0.83 12.42 7.62
C VAL A 212 -0.13 13.46 7.08
N ASN A 213 -0.06 13.71 5.78
CA ASN A 213 -0.96 14.60 5.07
C ASN A 213 -1.97 13.80 4.27
N VAL A 214 -3.24 14.20 4.36
CA VAL A 214 -4.34 13.59 3.61
C VAL A 214 -4.84 14.60 2.60
N PHE A 215 -4.85 14.21 1.33
CA PHE A 215 -5.31 15.04 0.24
C PHE A 215 -6.61 14.51 -0.38
N GLY A 216 -7.41 15.44 -0.90
CA GLY A 216 -8.58 15.18 -1.73
C GLY A 216 -8.66 16.13 -2.93
N GLY A 217 -9.82 16.16 -3.60
CA GLY A 217 -10.08 17.08 -4.69
C GLY A 217 -9.74 16.48 -6.06
N THR A 218 -9.03 17.22 -6.91
CA THR A 218 -8.65 16.73 -8.25
C THR A 218 -7.14 16.69 -8.38
N LYS A 219 -6.63 15.87 -9.30
CA LYS A 219 -5.17 15.80 -9.56
C LYS A 219 -4.52 17.15 -9.86
N SER A 220 -5.26 18.06 -10.50
CA SER A 220 -4.76 19.40 -10.85
C SER A 220 -4.85 20.42 -9.70
N ARG A 221 -5.69 20.14 -8.71
CA ARG A 221 -5.98 20.99 -7.55
C ARG A 221 -6.15 20.10 -6.32
N PRO A 222 -5.07 19.50 -5.80
CA PRO A 222 -5.12 18.74 -4.57
C PRO A 222 -5.40 19.70 -3.41
N ILE A 223 -6.27 19.28 -2.49
CA ILE A 223 -6.67 20.04 -1.31
C ILE A 223 -6.29 19.23 -0.08
N LEU A 224 -5.55 19.83 0.85
CA LEU A 224 -5.26 19.24 2.15
C LEU A 224 -6.56 19.13 2.96
N ARG A 225 -6.92 17.90 3.33
CA ARG A 225 -8.12 17.57 4.10
C ARG A 225 -7.83 17.40 5.59
N ALA A 226 -6.67 16.84 5.91
CA ALA A 226 -6.20 16.66 7.28
C ALA A 226 -4.67 16.58 7.30
N GLU A 227 -4.11 16.91 8.46
CA GLU A 227 -2.69 16.75 8.78
C GLU A 227 -2.62 16.17 10.20
N PHE A 228 -1.90 15.06 10.37
CA PHE A 228 -1.72 14.38 11.65
C PHE A 228 -0.24 14.31 12.02
N ASN A 229 0.11 14.43 13.29
CA ASN A 229 1.46 14.11 13.74
C ASN A 229 1.56 12.61 14.02
N ILE A 230 2.62 11.96 13.53
CA ILE A 230 2.83 10.52 13.72
C ILE A 230 2.92 10.14 15.22
N SER A 231 3.38 11.05 16.08
CA SER A 231 3.44 10.83 17.53
C SER A 231 2.07 10.69 18.19
N ASP A 232 1.04 11.25 17.57
CA ASP A 232 -0.32 11.30 18.08
C ASP A 232 -1.18 10.18 17.49
N LEU A 233 -0.63 9.43 16.53
CA LEU A 233 -1.25 8.29 15.83
C LEU A 233 -0.86 6.96 16.45
#